data_AF-A0A1M3H4J8-F1
#
_entry.id   AF-A0A1M3H4J8-F1
#
_cell.length_a   1.000
_cell.length_b   1.000
_cell.length_c   1.000
_cell.angle_alpha   90.00
_cell.angle_beta   90.00
_cell.angle_gamma   90.00
#
_symmetry.space_group_name_H-M   'P 1'
#
loop_
_entity.id
_entity.type
_entity.pdbx_description
1 polymer ?
#
loop_
_entity_poly.entity_id
_entity_poly.type
_entity_poly.pdbx_seq_one_letter_code
_entity_poly.pdbx_strand_id
1 'polypeptide(L)'
;MYNNHKYVKLVVLSSFFISSIYLNMANSGIINIINENDDDIKIEVIPEPSLNDCIYCWKCIAGQCNTCLKHSVSLNIPPQAFNGLNSFAVRGTTGGFLFNGECRKLSVFKNYEIRFLNDYLGTTCVCREI
;
A
#
# COMPACT_ATOMS: atom_id res chain seq x y z
N MET A 1 62.72 -37.14 -38.47
CA MET A 1 61.44 -36.93 -39.21
C MET A 1 60.29 -37.15 -38.24
N TYR A 2 59.17 -36.45 -38.44
CA TYR A 2 57.89 -36.56 -37.72
C TYR A 2 57.88 -36.39 -36.18
N ASN A 3 57.27 -35.27 -35.76
CA ASN A 3 56.74 -35.03 -34.42
C ASN A 3 55.61 -36.01 -34.08
N ASN A 4 55.29 -36.14 -32.79
CA ASN A 4 53.89 -36.25 -32.36
C ASN A 4 53.71 -35.74 -30.93
N HIS A 5 53.15 -34.54 -30.78
CA HIS A 5 52.69 -34.03 -29.49
C HIS A 5 51.47 -34.84 -29.04
N LYS A 6 51.41 -35.26 -27.76
CA LYS A 6 50.16 -35.69 -27.13
C LYS A 6 49.57 -34.52 -26.35
N TYR A 7 48.31 -34.23 -26.64
CA TYR A 7 47.64 -32.99 -26.23
C TYR A 7 47.22 -33.00 -24.76
N VAL A 8 47.45 -31.87 -24.08
CA VAL A 8 46.94 -31.62 -22.73
C VAL A 8 45.43 -31.47 -22.78
N LYS A 9 44.68 -32.44 -22.23
CA LYS A 9 43.23 -32.28 -21.99
C LYS A 9 42.99 -31.48 -20.72
N LEU A 10 43.07 -30.15 -20.83
CA LEU A 10 42.66 -29.23 -19.78
C LEU A 10 41.13 -29.25 -19.65
N VAL A 11 40.61 -29.95 -18.64
CA VAL A 11 39.17 -29.97 -18.34
C VAL A 11 38.81 -28.68 -17.60
N VAL A 12 38.41 -27.65 -18.35
CA VAL A 12 37.90 -26.40 -17.79
C VAL A 12 36.49 -26.63 -17.26
N LEU A 13 36.40 -27.03 -15.99
CA LEU A 13 35.15 -27.03 -15.22
C LEU A 13 34.76 -25.56 -14.95
N SER A 14 33.88 -25.03 -15.81
CA SER A 14 33.28 -23.71 -15.61
C SER A 14 32.29 -23.77 -14.44
N SER A 15 32.73 -23.31 -13.27
CA SER A 15 31.89 -23.15 -12.08
C SER A 15 30.75 -22.16 -12.34
N PHE A 16 29.58 -22.68 -12.75
CA PHE A 16 28.33 -21.92 -12.79
C PHE A 16 27.90 -21.55 -11.37
N PHE A 17 28.45 -20.45 -10.86
CA PHE A 17 27.93 -19.75 -9.69
C PHE A 17 26.58 -19.12 -10.05
N ILE A 18 25.53 -19.94 -10.00
CA ILE A 18 24.15 -19.48 -9.97
C ILE A 18 23.93 -18.84 -8.59
N SER A 19 24.39 -17.59 -8.44
CA SER A 19 24.06 -16.76 -7.29
C SER A 19 22.57 -16.50 -7.32
N SER A 20 21.82 -17.26 -6.51
CA SER A 20 20.38 -17.08 -6.33
C SER A 20 20.09 -15.65 -5.89
N ILE A 21 19.67 -14.80 -6.82
CA ILE A 21 19.18 -13.46 -6.49
C ILE A 21 17.86 -13.67 -5.75
N TYR A 22 17.93 -13.63 -4.42
CA TYR A 22 16.75 -13.56 -3.56
C TYR A 22 16.05 -12.23 -3.83
N LEU A 23 15.15 -12.25 -4.81
CA LEU A 23 14.15 -11.21 -5.03
C LEU A 23 13.32 -11.12 -3.75
N ASN A 24 13.64 -10.14 -2.91
CA ASN A 24 12.73 -9.68 -1.87
C ASN A 24 11.45 -9.22 -2.56
N MET A 25 10.45 -10.09 -2.60
CA MET A 25 9.11 -9.76 -3.07
C MET A 25 8.56 -8.71 -2.10
N ALA A 26 8.69 -7.44 -2.48
CA ALA A 26 8.28 -6.31 -1.67
C ALA A 26 6.76 -6.34 -1.52
N ASN A 27 6.29 -6.90 -0.41
CA ASN A 27 4.87 -7.14 -0.14
C ASN A 27 4.09 -5.83 -0.24
N SER A 28 3.02 -5.81 -1.04
CA SER A 28 2.16 -4.65 -1.21
C SER A 28 0.96 -4.74 -0.26
N GLY A 29 0.86 -3.80 0.67
CA GLY A 29 -0.17 -3.75 1.69
C GLY A 29 -1.55 -3.48 1.10
N ILE A 30 -2.53 -4.30 1.49
CA ILE A 30 -3.93 -4.11 1.09
C ILE A 30 -4.65 -3.30 2.17
N ILE A 31 -5.28 -2.18 1.79
CA ILE A 31 -6.16 -1.41 2.68
C ILE A 31 -7.62 -1.65 2.32
N ASN A 32 -8.38 -2.16 3.28
CA ASN A 32 -9.82 -2.36 3.22
C ASN A 32 -10.49 -1.18 3.92
N ILE A 33 -10.96 -0.20 3.14
CA ILE A 33 -11.63 1.00 3.63
C ILE A 33 -13.13 0.74 3.68
N ILE A 34 -13.78 1.09 4.79
CA ILE A 34 -15.21 0.92 5.04
C ILE A 34 -15.79 2.27 5.45
N ASN A 35 -16.85 2.71 4.77
CA ASN A 35 -17.68 3.80 5.25
C ASN A 35 -18.74 3.25 6.21
N GLU A 36 -18.73 3.75 7.45
CA GLU A 36 -19.74 3.53 8.48
C GLU A 36 -20.30 4.89 8.99
N ASN A 37 -20.19 5.94 8.17
CA ASN A 37 -20.84 7.23 8.32
C ASN A 37 -22.14 7.27 7.47
N ASP A 38 -23.11 8.08 7.91
CA ASP A 38 -24.32 8.40 7.17
C ASP A 38 -24.03 9.22 5.89
N ASP A 39 -22.96 10.03 5.91
CA ASP A 39 -22.52 10.90 4.82
C ASP A 39 -21.59 10.22 3.80
N ASP A 40 -21.57 10.77 2.58
CA ASP A 40 -20.57 10.49 1.54
C ASP A 40 -19.17 10.94 1.98
N ILE A 41 -18.21 10.01 1.96
CA ILE A 41 -16.82 10.28 2.31
C ILE A 41 -15.93 10.26 1.08
N LYS A 42 -15.26 11.39 0.85
CA LYS A 42 -14.06 11.47 0.02
C LYS A 42 -12.88 10.84 0.77
N ILE A 43 -12.28 9.79 0.20
CA ILE A 43 -11.07 9.15 0.71
C ILE A 43 -9.86 9.65 -0.06
N GLU A 44 -8.79 10.05 0.63
CA GLU A 44 -7.47 10.36 0.07
C GLU A 44 -6.39 9.46 0.70
N VAL A 45 -5.48 8.92 -0.12
CA VAL A 45 -4.28 8.21 0.34
C VAL A 45 -3.07 9.12 0.14
N ILE A 46 -2.39 9.50 1.22
CA ILE A 46 -1.37 10.56 1.27
C ILE A 46 -0.05 10.00 1.81
N PRO A 47 1.09 10.14 1.13
CA PRO A 47 2.38 9.65 1.63
C PRO A 47 2.85 10.35 2.90
N GLU A 48 3.66 9.67 3.73
CA GLU A 48 4.29 10.25 4.91
C GLU A 48 5.80 9.93 5.01
N PRO A 49 6.64 10.88 5.46
CA PRO A 49 6.35 12.30 5.60
C PRO A 49 6.26 12.99 4.23
N SER A 50 5.20 13.75 3.98
CA SER A 50 5.11 14.60 2.78
C SER A 50 5.13 16.08 3.15
N LEU A 51 5.71 16.88 2.26
CA LEU A 51 5.79 18.35 2.37
C LEU A 51 4.68 19.07 1.59
N ASN A 52 3.97 18.34 0.74
CA ASN A 52 2.77 18.75 -0.01
C ASN A 52 1.76 17.59 0.00
N ASP A 53 0.46 17.84 -0.08
CA ASP A 53 -0.56 16.76 -0.13
C ASP A 53 -0.62 16.10 -1.53
N CYS A 54 0.45 15.36 -1.87
CA CYS A 54 0.58 14.57 -3.10
C CYS A 54 -0.20 13.27 -3.01
N ILE A 55 -1.51 13.35 -3.24
CA ILE A 55 -2.46 12.23 -3.15
C ILE A 55 -2.12 11.13 -4.18
N TYR A 56 -1.94 9.90 -3.71
CA TYR A 56 -1.71 8.71 -4.54
C TYR A 56 -3.01 8.12 -5.11
N CYS A 57 -4.09 8.19 -4.34
CA CYS A 57 -5.41 7.73 -4.75
C CYS A 57 -6.49 8.57 -4.07
N TRP A 58 -7.51 8.98 -4.84
CA TRP A 58 -8.76 9.53 -4.30
C TRP A 58 -9.93 8.72 -4.88
N LYS A 59 -10.81 8.25 -3.99
CA LYS A 59 -12.13 7.68 -4.32
C LYS A 59 -13.20 8.22 -3.37
N CYS A 60 -14.40 8.50 -3.86
CA CYS A 60 -15.55 8.73 -2.98
C CYS A 60 -16.25 7.41 -2.67
N ILE A 61 -16.69 7.24 -1.42
CA ILE A 61 -17.52 6.13 -0.96
C ILE A 61 -18.81 6.75 -0.42
N ALA A 62 -19.94 6.37 -1.00
CA ALA A 62 -21.22 6.92 -0.57
C ALA A 62 -21.54 6.56 0.89
N GLY A 63 -22.23 7.46 1.58
CA GLY A 63 -22.92 7.18 2.82
C GLY A 63 -24.07 6.20 2.56
N GLN A 64 -24.53 5.50 3.59
CA GLN A 64 -25.49 4.43 3.35
C GLN A 64 -26.54 4.32 4.47
N CYS A 65 -27.78 4.63 4.10
CA CYS A 65 -28.94 4.66 4.98
C CYS A 65 -29.04 3.39 5.86
N ASN A 66 -29.46 3.61 7.11
CA ASN A 66 -29.34 2.79 8.33
C ASN A 66 -29.78 1.30 8.29
N THR A 67 -30.08 0.72 7.12
CA THR A 67 -30.50 -0.68 6.94
C THR A 67 -29.74 -1.44 5.84
N CYS A 68 -28.76 -0.84 5.15
CA CYS A 68 -28.09 -1.44 3.98
C CYS A 68 -26.58 -1.71 4.15
N LEU A 69 -26.18 -2.95 3.81
CA LEU A 69 -24.82 -3.55 3.77
C LEU A 69 -23.65 -2.55 3.59
N LYS A 70 -22.78 -2.41 4.60
CA LYS A 70 -21.62 -1.51 4.67
C LYS A 70 -20.89 -1.30 3.34
N HIS A 71 -20.74 -0.04 2.94
CA HIS A 71 -20.07 0.34 1.70
C HIS A 71 -18.54 0.35 1.88
N SER A 72 -17.82 -0.40 1.04
CA SER A 72 -16.37 -0.64 1.22
C SER A 72 -15.57 -0.69 -0.10
N VAL A 73 -14.26 -0.51 0.01
CA VAL A 73 -13.30 -0.66 -1.09
C VAL A 73 -11.97 -1.23 -0.58
N SER A 74 -11.45 -2.23 -1.29
CA SER A 74 -10.06 -2.68 -1.14
C SER A 74 -9.17 -1.91 -2.13
N LEU A 75 -8.08 -1.32 -1.65
CA LEU A 75 -7.02 -0.73 -2.47
C LEU A 75 -5.71 -1.48 -2.20
N ASN A 76 -4.95 -1.80 -3.25
CA ASN A 76 -3.58 -2.30 -3.10
C ASN A 76 -2.60 -1.12 -3.11
N ILE A 77 -1.73 -1.03 -2.12
CA ILE A 77 -0.71 0.01 -1.98
C ILE A 77 0.67 -0.61 -2.29
N PRO A 78 1.14 -0.57 -3.55
CA PRO A 78 2.47 -1.06 -3.89
C PRO A 78 3.57 -0.18 -3.24
N PRO A 79 4.71 -0.73 -2.79
CA PRO A 79 5.78 0.08 -2.17
C PRO A 79 6.35 1.19 -3.08
N GLN A 80 6.15 1.09 -4.39
CA GLN A 80 6.53 2.11 -5.38
C GLN A 80 5.55 3.30 -5.45
N ALA A 81 4.36 3.21 -4.82
CA ALA A 81 3.31 4.23 -4.84
C ALA A 81 3.78 5.64 -4.42
N PHE A 82 4.74 5.69 -3.51
CA PHE A 82 5.14 6.91 -2.81
C PHE A 82 6.62 7.28 -3.03
N ASN A 83 7.18 6.95 -4.20
CA ASN A 83 8.59 7.24 -4.55
C ASN A 83 9.62 6.70 -3.53
N GLY A 84 9.32 5.56 -2.88
CA GLY A 84 10.18 4.94 -1.86
C GLY A 84 9.89 5.36 -0.41
N LEU A 85 8.87 6.19 -0.17
CA LEU A 85 8.34 6.39 1.18
C LEU A 85 7.55 5.15 1.63
N ASN A 86 7.91 4.60 2.78
CA ASN A 86 7.35 3.35 3.30
C ASN A 86 6.13 3.55 4.22
N SER A 87 5.69 4.80 4.39
CA SER A 87 4.61 5.21 5.28
C SER A 87 3.59 6.10 4.56
N PHE A 88 2.34 6.08 5.02
CA PHE A 88 1.25 6.89 4.50
C PHE A 88 0.17 7.14 5.56
N ALA A 89 -0.72 8.08 5.23
CA ALA A 89 -1.98 8.33 5.90
C ALA A 89 -3.15 8.07 4.95
N VAL A 90 -4.32 7.77 5.52
CA VAL A 90 -5.60 7.76 4.82
C VAL A 90 -6.51 8.78 5.49
N ARG A 91 -6.95 9.77 4.71
CA ARG A 91 -7.86 10.83 5.12
C ARG A 91 -9.27 10.53 4.59
N GLY A 92 -10.28 10.76 5.41
CA GLY A 92 -11.69 10.72 5.05
C GLY A 92 -12.34 12.07 5.32
N THR A 93 -12.89 12.69 4.29
CA THR A 93 -13.51 14.03 4.30
C THR A 93 -14.98 13.91 3.89
N THR A 94 -15.91 14.32 4.75
CA THR A 94 -17.32 14.53 4.40
C THR A 94 -17.52 15.90 3.74
N GLY A 95 -18.77 16.27 3.40
CA GLY A 95 -19.11 17.44 2.56
C GLY A 95 -18.68 18.84 3.07
N GLY A 96 -17.98 18.95 4.19
CA GLY A 96 -17.44 20.20 4.72
C GLY A 96 -15.99 20.06 5.21
N PHE A 97 -15.13 21.03 4.87
CA PHE A 97 -13.68 21.04 5.13
C PHE A 97 -13.22 20.81 6.59
N LEU A 98 -14.13 20.91 7.57
CA LEU A 98 -13.83 20.90 9.00
C LEU A 98 -13.87 19.51 9.65
N PHE A 99 -14.43 18.50 8.98
CA PHE A 99 -14.78 17.21 9.59
C PHE A 99 -14.01 16.03 8.97
N ASN A 100 -12.67 16.11 9.04
CA ASN A 100 -11.76 15.14 8.45
C ASN A 100 -11.27 14.12 9.49
N GLY A 101 -11.46 12.83 9.21
CA GLY A 101 -10.77 11.75 9.94
C GLY A 101 -9.45 11.41 9.27
N GLU A 102 -8.37 11.21 10.03
CA GLU A 102 -7.08 10.76 9.51
C GLU A 102 -6.53 9.55 10.28
N CYS A 103 -6.21 8.47 9.57
CA CYS A 103 -5.42 7.36 10.08
C CYS A 103 -4.00 7.46 9.50
N ARG A 104 -2.99 7.71 10.35
CA ARG A 104 -1.62 8.09 9.95
C ARG A 104 -0.59 7.03 10.32
N LYS A 105 0.63 7.13 9.77
CA LYS A 105 1.79 6.25 9.99
C LYS A 105 1.53 4.77 9.62
N LEU A 106 0.64 4.54 8.65
CA LEU A 106 0.36 3.22 8.07
C LEU A 106 1.49 2.83 7.14
N SER A 107 1.89 1.56 7.06
CA SER A 107 3.05 1.13 6.26
C SER A 107 2.67 0.38 5.00
N VAL A 108 3.37 0.65 3.89
CA VAL A 108 3.17 0.00 2.58
C VAL A 108 3.34 -1.53 2.58
N PHE A 109 3.93 -2.10 3.63
CA PHE A 109 4.20 -3.54 3.74
C PHE A 109 3.16 -4.31 4.57
N LYS A 110 2.20 -3.61 5.18
CA LYS A 110 1.17 -4.14 6.10
C LYS A 110 -0.23 -3.95 5.50
N ASN A 111 -1.14 -4.85 5.81
CA ASN A 111 -2.56 -4.68 5.45
C ASN A 111 -3.31 -3.96 6.57
N TYR A 112 -4.38 -3.26 6.22
CA TYR A 112 -5.21 -2.55 7.20
C TYR A 112 -6.70 -2.66 6.88
N GLU A 113 -7.51 -2.72 7.93
CA GLU A 113 -8.92 -2.38 7.90
C GLU A 113 -9.09 -0.96 8.44
N ILE A 114 -9.63 -0.06 7.63
CA ILE A 114 -9.80 1.36 7.95
C ILE A 114 -11.29 1.67 7.92
N ARG A 115 -11.84 2.14 9.04
CA ARG A 115 -13.24 2.51 9.18
C ARG A 115 -13.36 3.99 9.42
N PHE A 116 -14.27 4.62 8.70
CA PHE A 116 -14.70 5.98 8.97
C PHE A 116 -16.07 5.95 9.63
N LEU A 117 -16.16 6.55 10.81
CA LEU A 117 -17.34 6.55 11.68
C LEU A 117 -17.85 7.98 11.84
N ASN A 118 -19.16 8.13 12.04
CA ASN A 118 -19.75 9.38 12.48
C ASN A 118 -19.58 9.52 14.01
N ASP A 119 -19.11 10.68 14.48
CA ASP A 119 -18.90 11.02 15.88
C ASP A 119 -19.39 12.46 16.15
N TYR A 120 -19.54 12.85 17.41
CA TYR A 120 -20.08 14.16 17.81
C TYR A 120 -19.23 15.34 17.31
N LEU A 121 -17.97 15.10 16.94
CA LEU A 121 -17.03 16.07 16.38
C LEU A 121 -16.81 15.90 14.87
N GLY A 122 -17.61 15.10 14.18
CA GLY A 122 -17.51 14.80 12.75
C GLY A 122 -16.91 13.41 12.46
N THR A 123 -16.20 13.28 11.34
CA THR A 123 -15.68 11.98 10.88
C THR A 123 -14.48 11.51 11.71
N THR A 124 -14.64 10.40 12.43
CA THR A 124 -13.53 9.73 13.14
C THR A 124 -12.95 8.59 12.29
N CYS A 125 -11.62 8.51 12.18
CA CYS A 125 -10.92 7.40 11.50
C CYS A 125 -10.41 6.38 12.52
N VAL A 126 -10.73 5.10 12.31
CA VAL A 126 -10.24 3.97 13.11
C VAL A 126 -9.52 2.99 12.19
N CYS A 127 -8.30 2.61 12.55
CA CYS A 127 -7.47 1.68 11.77
C CYS A 127 -7.06 0.46 12.61
N ARG A 128 -7.07 -0.72 11.96
CA ARG A 128 -6.61 -1.99 12.51
C ARG A 128 -5.72 -2.70 11.49
N GLU A 129 -4.55 -3.18 11.90
CA GLU A 129 -3.69 -4.05 11.08
C GLU A 129 -4.30 -5.47 10.97
N ILE A 130 -4.22 -6.10 9.78
CA ILE A 130 -4.85 -7.40 9.46
C ILE A 130 -3.95 -8.37 8.69
#